data_AF-A0A6B3F585-F1
#
_entry.id   AF-A0A6B3F585-F1
#
_cell.length_a   1.000
_cell.length_b   1.000
_cell.length_c   1.000
_cell.angle_alpha   90.00
_cell.angle_beta   90.00
_cell.angle_gamma   90.00
#
_symmetry.space_group_name_H-M   'P 1'
#
loop_
_entity.id
_entity.type
_entity.pdbx_description
1 polymer ?
#
loop_
_entity_poly.entity_id
_entity_poly.type
_entity_poly.pdbx_seq_one_letter_code
_entity_poly.pdbx_strand_id
1 'polypeptide(L)' 'MTEPSARRLLGSFLKARRAELTPEECGLPVSGGPRRVAGLRREEVARLASISVD' A
#
# COMPACT_ATOMS: atom_id res chain seq x y z
N MET A 1 8.08 -8.69 27.99
CA MET A 1 8.24 -7.97 26.70
C MET A 1 7.71 -8.89 25.62
N THR A 2 6.62 -8.54 24.93
CA THR A 2 6.04 -9.41 23.90
C THR A 2 6.73 -9.13 22.58
N GLU A 3 7.43 -10.12 22.03
CA GLU A 3 8.12 -9.98 20.75
C GLU A 3 7.09 -9.79 19.63
N PRO A 4 7.28 -8.82 18.72
CA PRO A 4 6.37 -8.62 17.62
C PRO A 4 6.39 -9.86 16.71
N SER A 5 5.22 -10.44 16.49
CA SER A 5 5.11 -11.58 15.59
C SER A 5 5.55 -11.21 14.17
N ALA A 6 6.13 -12.17 13.44
CA ALA A 6 6.56 -11.98 12.06
C ALA A 6 5.46 -11.39 11.17
N ARG A 7 4.19 -11.78 11.40
CA ARG A 7 3.02 -11.22 10.71
C ARG A 7 2.88 -9.71 10.93
N ARG A 8 3.06 -9.22 12.17
CA ARG A 8 2.98 -7.77 12.46
C ARG A 8 4.12 -7.02 11.79
N LEU A 9 5.34 -7.57 11.86
CA LEU A 9 6.52 -6.95 11.24
C LEU A 9 6.34 -6.84 9.72
N LEU A 10 5.89 -7.91 9.07
CA LEU A 10 5.60 -7.90 7.63
C LEU A 10 4.51 -6.89 7.28
N GLY A 11 3.42 -6.84 8.04
CA GLY A 11 2.35 -5.86 7.83
C GLY A 11 2.85 -4.41 7.91
N SER A 12 3.67 -4.09 8.91
CA SER A 12 4.28 -2.77 9.07
C SER A 12 5.24 -2.44 7.94
N PHE A 13 6.08 -3.39 7.53
CA PHE A 13 7.01 -3.22 6.41
C PHE A 13 6.28 -2.94 5.10
N LEU A 14 5.26 -3.74 4.76
CA LEU A 14 4.47 -3.53 3.54
C LEU A 14 3.74 -2.18 3.57
N LYS A 15 3.23 -1.77 4.74
CA LYS A 15 2.60 -0.46 4.90
C LYS A 15 3.58 0.69 4.66
N ALA A 16 4.81 0.58 5.18
CA ALA A 16 5.86 1.58 4.98
C ALA A 16 6.28 1.67 3.51
N ARG A 17 6.58 0.55 2.85
CA ARG A 17 6.97 0.52 1.43
C ARG A 17 5.89 1.08 0.50
N ARG A 18 4.63 0.79 0.80
CA ARG A 18 3.50 1.34 0.03
C ARG A 18 3.35 2.86 0.20
N ALA A 19 3.74 3.38 1.37
CA ALA A 19 3.65 4.82 1.67
C ALA A 19 4.74 5.65 0.98
N GLU A 20 5.85 5.02 0.61
CA GLU A 20 6.96 5.64 -0.11
C GLU A 20 6.70 5.78 -1.62
N LEU A 21 5.72 5.05 -2.17
CA LEU A 21 5.42 5.03 -3.59
C LEU A 21 4.23 5.92 -3.93
N THR A 22 4.34 6.70 -4.99
CA THR A 22 3.24 7.45 -5.59
C THR A 22 2.57 6.65 -6.72
N PRO A 23 1.26 6.87 -6.97
CA PRO A 23 0.58 6.28 -8.12
C PRO A 23 1.31 6.54 -9.44
N GLU A 24 1.80 7.76 -9.63
CA GLU A 24 2.49 8.24 -10.82
C GLU A 24 3.76 7.43 -11.11
N GLU A 25 4.57 7.17 -10.09
CA GLU A 25 5.77 6.32 -10.19
C GLU A 25 5.44 4.87 -10.58
N CYS A 26 4.21 4.44 -10.30
CA CYS A 26 3.73 3.11 -10.65
C CYS A 26 2.93 3.08 -11.97
N GLY A 27 2.87 4.19 -12.71
CA GLY A 27 2.09 4.29 -13.93
C GLY A 27 0.57 4.23 -13.70
N LEU A 28 0.12 4.51 -12.48
CA LEU A 28 -1.29 4.56 -12.14
C LEU A 28 -1.83 6.00 -12.29
N PRO A 29 -3.07 6.15 -12.77
CA PRO A 29 -3.69 7.47 -12.86
C PRO A 29 -4.01 8.00 -11.45
N VAL A 30 -3.77 9.30 -11.25
CA VAL A 30 -4.07 10.03 -10.00
C VAL A 30 -5.55 10.43 -9.93
N SER A 31 -6.43 9.70 -10.61
CA SER A 31 -7.84 10.04 -10.71
C SER A 31 -8.59 9.56 -9.45
N GLY A 32 -9.16 10.51 -8.71
CA GLY A 32 -10.01 10.21 -7.55
C GLY A 32 -10.16 11.38 -6.58
N GLY A 33 -11.07 11.22 -5.61
CA GLY A 33 -11.27 12.17 -4.53
C GLY A 33 -10.08 12.25 -3.55
N PRO A 34 -10.17 13.09 -2.49
CA PRO A 34 -9.07 13.40 -1.59
C PRO A 34 -8.37 12.15 -1.03
N ARG A 35 -7.04 12.13 -1.10
CA ARG A 35 -6.21 10.99 -0.67
C ARG A 35 -5.99 11.02 0.84
N ARG A 36 -6.38 9.93 1.52
CA ARG A 36 -6.26 9.78 2.99
C ARG A 36 -5.07 8.94 3.44
N VAL A 37 -4.33 8.35 2.50
CA VAL A 37 -3.15 7.51 2.77
C VAL A 37 -1.90 8.17 2.19
N ALA A 38 -0.78 8.10 2.90
CA ALA A 38 0.52 8.37 2.30
C ALA A 38 0.81 7.26 1.26
N GLY A 39 1.16 7.66 0.03
CA GLY A 39 1.47 6.75 -1.08
C GLY A 39 0.26 6.01 -1.67
N LEU A 40 0.48 4.76 -2.09
CA LEU A 40 -0.54 3.97 -2.80
C LEU A 40 -1.71 3.57 -1.90
N ARG A 41 -2.91 3.42 -2.47
CA ARG A 41 -4.12 2.85 -1.86
C ARG A 41 -4.09 1.33 -1.92
N ARG A 42 -5.05 0.67 -1.25
CA ARG A 42 -5.10 -0.80 -1.25
C ARG A 42 -5.50 -1.30 -2.65
N GLU A 43 -6.45 -0.62 -3.28
CA GLU A 43 -6.89 -0.88 -4.65
C GLU A 43 -5.81 -0.65 -5.70
N GLU A 44 -4.96 0.36 -5.51
CA GLU A 44 -3.83 0.64 -6.38
C GLU A 44 -2.80 -0.50 -6.32
N VAL A 45 -2.45 -0.97 -5.12
CA VAL A 45 -1.55 -2.12 -4.95
C VAL A 45 -2.14 -3.40 -5.51
N ALA A 46 -3.42 -3.66 -5.25
CA ALA A 46 -4.08 -4.86 -5.76
C ALA A 46 -4.10 -4.89 -7.29
N ARG A 47 -4.34 -3.74 -7.94
CA ARG A 47 -4.25 -3.61 -9.40
C ARG A 47 -2.84 -3.91 -9.90
N LEU A 48 -1.80 -3.36 -9.26
CA LEU A 48 -0.40 -3.63 -9.63
C LEU A 48 -0.03 -5.10 -9.46
N ALA A 49 -0.53 -5.74 -8.41
CA ALA A 49 -0.28 -7.14 -8.12
C ALA A 49 -1.23 -8.12 -8.86
N SER A 50 -2.17 -7.62 -9.67
CA SER A 50 -3.18 -8.43 -10.36
C SER A 50 -4.00 -9.34 -9.41
N ILE A 51 -4.34 -8.81 -8.24
CA ILE A 51 -5.16 -9.49 -7.23
C ILE A 51 -6.44 -8.70 -6.92
N SER A 52 -7.41 -9.39 -6.32
CA SER A 52 -8.60 -8.74 -5.73
C SER A 52 -8.24 -7.97 -4.46
N VAL A 53 -8.97 -6.88 -4.20
CA VAL A 53 -8.92 -6.16 -2.91
C VAL A 53 -9.80 -6.78 -1.84
N ASP A 54 -10.82 -7.52 -2.26
CA ASP A 54 -11.74 -8.31 -1.44
C ASP A 54 -11.11 -9.67 -1.11
#